data_AF-A0A2V1NSN7-F1
#
_entry.id   AF-A0A2V1NSN7-F1
#
_cell.length_a   1.000
_cell.length_b   1.000
_cell.length_c   1.000
_cell.angle_alpha   90.00
_cell.angle_beta   90.00
_cell.angle_gamma   90.00
#
_symmetry.space_group_name_H-M   'P 1'
#
loop_
_entity.id
_entity.type
_entity.pdbx_description
1 polymer ?
#
loop_
_entity_poly.entity_id
_entity_poly.type
_entity_poly.pdbx_seq_one_letter_code
_entity_poly.pdbx_strand_id
1 'polypeptide(L)'
;MILASLAQAHGDGDSQAGHAEECDPSGAQGAEDAGSGRLLRTGGPGRGRARDGGAACGVRVRLRPPHDGVHLPVVAGRPDLRHRDVGARDRSIVFPWVATHAHFSLLRDGAVPLNSAPEIRLEPDATEDSHFELLGVLNSSAVCFWLKQMSQSKGQPRADQLRGGEVWERIYEFTSTRLLDLPLPRTLSPEEARLLDRLAAEARSVLAEIADPGTRLTAGFLAASRNRWHHVRSRMIAVQEELDWNTYVRYGLVADDGELTSVADVPDLTLGERSFEIVLARRVAAGATETTWFDRHDSLPMTEIPDHWPSDYRNLVERRVAAIEENPLLALLERPEHKRRWAREGWDALVHGILRDRLLGLCEASRLWYETSSRGGHPVARSVGQVSELLSQDEDFTQLAALHSPTSTMTELLVKLLADEHVPQAGPLRYRAAGLAKRSRWEELWKAQRRADAQGLADTGTSDTNSSDTVPPRYLLADFLRPSYWRLRGKFDVPKERFVSFPSATGPLSSSTVLGWAGWSSRERASAVLDLLETETSTDRPEQALPLLSVLAELLPWTTESENEEDRTTDP
;
A
#
# COMPACT_ATOMS: atom_id res chain seq x y z
N MET A 1 -14.27 -6.69 -30.81
CA MET A 1 -13.42 -5.58 -30.35
C MET A 1 -12.10 -6.08 -29.79
N ILE A 2 -12.05 -6.93 -28.74
CA ILE A 2 -10.77 -7.53 -28.27
C ILE A 2 -10.02 -8.27 -29.39
N LEU A 3 -10.71 -9.11 -30.17
CA LEU A 3 -10.13 -9.75 -31.37
C LEU A 3 -9.56 -8.74 -32.39
N ALA A 4 -10.22 -7.60 -32.57
CA ALA A 4 -9.74 -6.56 -33.48
C ALA A 4 -8.49 -5.86 -32.92
N SER A 5 -8.45 -5.60 -31.61
CA SER A 5 -7.28 -5.05 -30.92
C SER A 5 -6.09 -6.02 -30.95
N LEU A 6 -6.36 -7.33 -30.82
CA LEU A 6 -5.36 -8.39 -30.98
C LEU A 6 -4.78 -8.42 -32.41
N ALA A 7 -5.65 -8.39 -33.42
CA ALA A 7 -5.23 -8.36 -34.83
C ALA A 7 -4.41 -7.10 -35.17
N GLN A 8 -4.82 -5.93 -34.65
CA GLN A 8 -4.08 -4.67 -34.83
C GLN A 8 -2.70 -4.73 -34.16
N ALA A 9 -2.64 -5.18 -32.89
CA ALA A 9 -1.38 -5.28 -32.17
C ALA A 9 -0.38 -6.27 -32.82
N HIS A 10 -0.89 -7.34 -33.43
CA HIS A 10 -0.04 -8.25 -34.21
C HIS A 10 0.52 -7.57 -35.47
N GLY A 11 -0.32 -6.87 -36.25
CA GLY A 11 0.12 -6.16 -37.45
C GLY A 11 1.10 -5.01 -37.19
N ASP A 12 0.94 -4.30 -36.06
CA ASP A 12 1.88 -3.24 -35.65
C ASP A 12 3.25 -3.83 -35.22
N GLY A 13 3.27 -5.04 -34.65
CA GLY A 13 4.48 -5.76 -34.28
C GLY A 13 5.36 -6.15 -35.48
N ASP A 14 4.75 -6.60 -36.58
CA ASP A 14 5.47 -6.92 -37.82
C ASP A 14 5.98 -5.66 -38.54
N SER A 15 5.31 -4.52 -38.34
CA SER A 15 5.69 -3.23 -38.94
C SER A 15 6.92 -2.60 -38.24
N GLN A 16 7.13 -2.88 -36.95
CA GLN A 16 8.30 -2.40 -36.20
C GLN A 16 9.56 -3.25 -36.42
N ALA A 17 9.44 -4.49 -36.90
CA ALA A 17 10.59 -5.34 -37.23
C ALA A 17 11.34 -4.91 -38.51
N GLY A 18 10.75 -4.02 -39.33
CA GLY A 18 11.30 -3.56 -40.61
C GLY A 18 12.17 -2.30 -40.57
N HIS A 19 12.37 -1.67 -39.41
CA HIS A 19 13.16 -0.43 -39.28
C HIS A 19 14.18 -0.53 -38.13
N ALA A 20 15.12 -1.45 -38.25
CA ALA A 20 16.41 -1.35 -37.58
C ALA A 20 17.37 -0.59 -38.51
N GLU A 21 17.32 0.74 -38.47
CA GLU A 21 18.27 1.61 -39.16
C GLU A 21 19.58 1.64 -38.35
N GLU A 22 20.67 1.22 -38.98
CA GLU A 22 22.04 1.30 -38.45
C GLU A 22 22.35 2.73 -37.98
N CYS A 23 22.63 2.90 -36.69
CA CYS A 23 23.28 4.10 -36.16
C CYS A 23 24.69 3.76 -35.69
N ASP A 24 25.65 4.14 -36.54
CA ASP A 24 27.08 4.18 -36.29
C ASP A 24 27.43 5.30 -35.27
N PRO A 25 28.19 5.03 -34.20
CA PRO A 25 28.52 6.05 -33.21
C PRO A 25 29.87 6.72 -33.55
N SER A 26 29.84 7.93 -34.11
CA SER A 26 31.03 8.79 -34.14
C SER A 26 30.68 10.27 -33.98
N GLY A 27 31.42 10.96 -33.11
CA GLY A 27 31.51 12.43 -33.10
C GLY A 27 31.16 13.12 -31.77
N ALA A 28 32.13 13.22 -30.88
CA ALA A 28 32.14 14.17 -29.76
C ALA A 28 32.66 15.56 -30.21
N GLN A 29 32.49 16.57 -29.32
CA GLN A 29 32.93 17.99 -29.38
C GLN A 29 31.91 18.92 -30.06
N GLY A 30 31.47 20.06 -29.54
CA GLY A 30 31.86 20.93 -28.42
C GLY A 30 31.60 22.38 -28.86
N ALA A 31 31.00 23.23 -28.02
CA ALA A 31 31.19 24.70 -27.96
C ALA A 31 29.98 25.42 -27.32
N GLU A 32 30.26 26.12 -26.22
CA GLU A 32 29.57 27.32 -25.76
C GLU A 32 29.75 28.45 -26.80
N ASP A 33 28.74 29.31 -27.02
CA ASP A 33 28.90 30.76 -26.72
C ASP A 33 27.59 31.56 -26.91
N ALA A 34 27.58 32.71 -26.23
CA ALA A 34 26.49 33.66 -26.06
C ALA A 34 26.11 34.49 -27.31
N GLY A 35 24.87 35.01 -27.33
CA GLY A 35 24.45 35.99 -28.34
C GLY A 35 23.11 36.66 -28.05
N SER A 36 23.16 37.84 -27.42
CA SER A 36 22.04 38.78 -27.25
C SER A 36 21.44 39.23 -28.58
N GLY A 37 20.11 39.29 -28.66
CA GLY A 37 19.39 39.83 -29.83
C GLY A 37 17.97 40.27 -29.49
N ARG A 38 17.81 41.55 -29.17
CA ARG A 38 16.56 42.24 -28.86
C ARG A 38 15.87 42.68 -30.16
N LEU A 39 14.60 42.34 -30.39
CA LEU A 39 13.75 43.04 -31.39
C LEU A 39 12.25 42.98 -31.04
N LEU A 40 11.77 44.15 -30.62
CA LEU A 40 10.49 44.85 -30.81
C LEU A 40 9.17 44.11 -31.15
N ARG A 41 8.18 44.49 -30.32
CA ARG A 41 6.71 44.45 -30.41
C ARG A 41 6.08 44.70 -31.80
N THR A 42 5.01 43.95 -32.08
CA THR A 42 3.69 44.42 -32.58
C THR A 42 2.65 43.35 -32.18
N GLY A 43 1.67 43.59 -31.31
CA GLY A 43 0.34 44.10 -31.64
C GLY A 43 -0.74 43.13 -31.10
N GLY A 44 -1.59 43.58 -30.16
CA GLY A 44 -2.77 42.84 -29.70
C GLY A 44 -3.93 42.88 -30.72
N PRO A 45 -5.18 42.44 -30.41
CA PRO A 45 -5.76 42.32 -29.07
C PRO A 45 -6.64 41.06 -28.79
N GLY A 46 -6.79 40.78 -27.49
CA GLY A 46 -8.02 40.40 -26.79
C GLY A 46 -8.97 39.32 -27.35
N ARG A 47 -9.22 38.29 -26.53
CA ARG A 47 -10.58 37.84 -26.17
C ARG A 47 -10.53 36.89 -24.98
N GLY A 48 -11.42 37.12 -24.02
CA GLY A 48 -11.42 36.51 -22.69
C GLY A 48 -11.61 35.00 -22.69
N ARG A 49 -10.96 34.34 -21.71
CA ARG A 49 -11.34 32.99 -21.30
C ARG A 49 -12.55 33.11 -20.38
N ALA A 50 -13.72 32.84 -20.95
CA ALA A 50 -14.90 32.47 -20.20
C ALA A 50 -14.59 31.26 -19.32
N ARG A 51 -15.01 31.35 -18.07
CA ARG A 51 -15.12 30.24 -17.14
C ARG A 51 -16.29 29.37 -17.62
N ASP A 52 -16.00 28.20 -18.17
CA ASP A 52 -17.01 27.14 -18.22
C ASP A 52 -16.72 26.15 -17.09
N GLY A 53 -17.48 26.34 -16.02
CA GLY A 53 -17.70 25.31 -15.01
C GLY A 53 -18.54 24.20 -15.64
N GLY A 54 -17.87 23.16 -16.12
CA GLY A 54 -18.52 21.91 -16.49
C GLY A 54 -18.90 21.14 -15.24
N ALA A 55 -20.14 21.28 -14.78
CA ALA A 55 -20.77 20.32 -13.88
C ALA A 55 -20.89 18.97 -14.61
N ALA A 56 -20.04 18.01 -14.26
CA ALA A 56 -20.15 16.65 -14.76
C ALA A 56 -21.23 15.92 -13.95
N CYS A 57 -22.45 15.89 -14.51
CA CYS A 57 -23.56 15.07 -14.06
C CYS A 57 -23.18 13.59 -14.21
N GLY A 58 -23.49 12.75 -13.22
CA GLY A 58 -23.23 11.30 -13.28
C GLY A 58 -23.83 10.67 -14.54
N VAL A 59 -23.00 9.99 -15.33
CA VAL A 59 -23.40 9.35 -16.58
C VAL A 59 -23.68 7.86 -16.28
N ARG A 60 -24.96 7.46 -16.31
CA ARG A 60 -25.36 6.04 -16.34
C ARG A 60 -25.14 5.51 -17.76
N VAL A 61 -24.33 4.47 -17.97
CA VAL A 61 -24.12 3.88 -19.31
C VAL A 61 -24.29 2.37 -19.25
N ARG A 62 -25.23 1.88 -20.08
CA ARG A 62 -25.48 0.46 -20.25
C ARG A 62 -24.34 -0.17 -21.07
N LEU A 63 -23.70 -1.21 -20.54
CA LEU A 63 -22.85 -2.09 -21.36
C LEU A 63 -23.78 -2.85 -22.31
N ARG A 64 -23.59 -2.68 -23.63
CA ARG A 64 -24.50 -3.19 -24.65
C ARG A 64 -23.89 -4.45 -25.30
N PRO A 65 -24.47 -5.65 -25.11
CA PRO A 65 -24.09 -6.81 -25.91
C PRO A 65 -24.66 -6.70 -27.33
N PRO A 66 -24.03 -7.31 -28.35
CA PRO A 66 -24.60 -7.41 -29.68
C PRO A 66 -25.59 -8.57 -29.71
N HIS A 67 -26.88 -8.22 -29.61
CA HIS A 67 -28.08 -9.07 -29.75
C HIS A 67 -28.37 -10.08 -28.62
N ASP A 68 -29.57 -9.91 -28.04
CA ASP A 68 -30.32 -10.75 -27.09
C ASP A 68 -29.48 -11.66 -26.18
N GLY A 69 -29.04 -11.08 -25.06
CA GLY A 69 -28.36 -11.74 -23.95
C GLY A 69 -28.14 -10.74 -22.81
N VAL A 70 -28.20 -11.22 -21.57
CA VAL A 70 -28.25 -10.52 -20.26
C VAL A 70 -27.77 -9.06 -20.26
N HIS A 71 -28.67 -8.14 -19.89
CA HIS A 71 -28.37 -6.73 -19.68
C HIS A 71 -27.74 -6.51 -18.29
N LEU A 72 -26.51 -6.03 -18.23
CA LEU A 72 -25.89 -5.51 -17.00
C LEU A 72 -25.67 -3.99 -17.16
N PRO A 73 -26.55 -3.15 -16.59
CA PRO A 73 -26.29 -1.72 -16.55
C PRO A 73 -25.17 -1.43 -15.55
N VAL A 74 -24.19 -0.62 -15.96
CA VAL A 74 -23.06 -0.22 -15.11
C VAL A 74 -23.10 1.29 -14.92
N VAL A 75 -23.11 1.74 -13.67
CA VAL A 75 -22.93 3.15 -13.35
C VAL A 75 -21.49 3.36 -12.91
N ALA A 76 -20.74 4.14 -13.69
CA ALA A 76 -19.41 4.59 -13.32
C ALA A 76 -19.46 6.08 -12.97
N GLY A 77 -19.21 6.43 -11.70
CA GLY A 77 -19.34 7.79 -11.20
C GLY A 77 -18.30 8.14 -10.15
N ARG A 78 -18.10 9.45 -9.91
CA ARG A 78 -17.46 9.96 -8.68
C ARG A 78 -18.48 10.00 -7.55
N PRO A 79 -18.07 9.88 -6.28
CA PRO A 79 -19.01 9.89 -5.16
C PRO A 79 -19.75 11.23 -5.08
N ASP A 80 -21.08 11.20 -5.22
CA ASP A 80 -21.95 12.30 -4.80
C ASP A 80 -22.24 12.10 -3.30
N LEU A 81 -21.88 13.09 -2.49
CA LEU A 81 -21.98 13.04 -1.02
C LEU A 81 -23.39 13.36 -0.51
N ARG A 82 -24.42 13.35 -1.36
CA ARG A 82 -25.78 13.73 -0.96
C ARG A 82 -26.77 12.66 -1.39
N HIS A 83 -27.48 12.12 -0.40
CA HIS A 83 -28.50 11.07 -0.44
C HIS A 83 -28.00 9.63 -0.46
N ARG A 84 -27.94 9.02 0.74
CA ARG A 84 -27.99 7.56 0.91
C ARG A 84 -29.43 7.15 1.20
N ASP A 85 -30.03 6.39 0.28
CA ASP A 85 -31.19 5.55 0.61
C ASP A 85 -30.71 4.42 1.51
N VAL A 86 -31.24 4.40 2.74
CA VAL A 86 -31.00 3.37 3.75
C VAL A 86 -31.80 2.13 3.34
N GLY A 87 -31.20 1.20 2.60
CA GLY A 87 -31.87 -0.06 2.27
C GLY A 87 -31.16 -1.00 1.27
N ALA A 88 -30.26 -0.51 0.41
CA ALA A 88 -29.52 -1.37 -0.53
C ALA A 88 -28.19 -1.82 0.10
N ARG A 89 -27.85 -3.12 -0.04
CA ARG A 89 -26.51 -3.62 0.29
C ARG A 89 -25.51 -2.88 -0.63
N ASP A 90 -24.77 -1.91 -0.09
CA ASP A 90 -23.85 -1.01 -0.82
C ASP A 90 -22.60 -1.83 -1.24
N ARG A 91 -22.76 -2.65 -2.29
CA ARG A 91 -21.68 -3.42 -2.91
C ARG A 91 -21.23 -2.70 -4.18
N SER A 92 -19.93 -2.74 -4.43
CA SER A 92 -19.36 -2.17 -5.64
C SER A 92 -18.04 -2.82 -6.00
N ILE A 93 -17.61 -2.66 -7.25
CA ILE A 93 -16.30 -3.12 -7.69
C ILE A 93 -15.37 -1.92 -7.77
N VAL A 94 -14.23 -1.99 -7.08
CA VAL A 94 -13.21 -0.95 -7.07
C VAL A 94 -11.95 -1.42 -7.79
N PHE A 95 -11.21 -0.47 -8.37
CA PHE A 95 -9.95 -0.72 -9.06
C PHE A 95 -9.00 0.47 -8.91
N PRO A 96 -7.68 0.29 -9.10
CA PRO A 96 -6.74 1.41 -9.00
C PRO A 96 -6.78 2.29 -10.25
N TRP A 97 -6.80 3.61 -10.07
CA TRP A 97 -6.70 4.60 -11.16
C TRP A 97 -5.37 4.51 -11.90
N VAL A 98 -4.26 4.28 -11.19
CA VAL A 98 -2.90 4.17 -11.75
C VAL A 98 -2.24 2.91 -11.20
N ALA A 99 -1.88 1.98 -12.09
CA ALA A 99 -1.23 0.72 -11.75
C ALA A 99 -0.48 0.13 -12.94
N THR A 100 0.35 -0.88 -12.71
CA THR A 100 1.00 -1.66 -13.79
C THR A 100 0.05 -2.67 -14.42
N HIS A 101 -0.93 -3.16 -13.66
CA HIS A 101 -1.94 -4.13 -14.09
C HIS A 101 -3.31 -3.72 -13.56
N ALA A 102 -4.36 -4.08 -14.29
CA ALA A 102 -5.72 -3.86 -13.85
C ALA A 102 -6.07 -4.89 -12.76
N HIS A 103 -6.49 -4.41 -11.60
CA HIS A 103 -6.88 -5.24 -10.47
C HIS A 103 -8.22 -4.77 -9.94
N PHE A 104 -9.23 -5.64 -9.97
CA PHE A 104 -10.58 -5.33 -9.55
C PHE A 104 -10.94 -6.12 -8.30
N SER A 105 -11.60 -5.49 -7.35
CA SER A 105 -11.96 -6.12 -6.07
C SER A 105 -13.38 -5.74 -5.66
N LEU A 106 -14.07 -6.69 -5.03
CA LEU A 106 -15.40 -6.46 -4.47
C LEU A 106 -15.28 -5.67 -3.17
N LEU A 107 -15.84 -4.47 -3.15
CA LEU A 107 -16.04 -3.68 -1.94
C LEU A 107 -17.37 -4.11 -1.31
N ARG A 108 -17.28 -4.60 -0.07
CA ARG A 108 -18.44 -4.97 0.75
C ARG A 108 -18.54 -3.98 1.91
N ASP A 109 -19.76 -3.53 2.20
CA ASP A 109 -20.21 -2.81 3.40
C ASP A 109 -19.34 -1.65 3.91
N GLY A 110 -19.88 -0.42 3.88
CA GLY A 110 -19.41 0.72 4.71
C GLY A 110 -18.06 1.35 4.35
N ALA A 111 -17.21 0.67 3.60
CA ALA A 111 -15.95 1.21 3.10
C ALA A 111 -16.21 2.25 1.99
N VAL A 112 -15.49 3.38 2.05
CA VAL A 112 -15.62 4.46 1.06
C VAL A 112 -14.37 4.46 0.17
N PRO A 113 -14.52 4.38 -1.16
CA PRO A 113 -13.38 4.44 -2.05
C PRO A 113 -12.66 5.80 -1.95
N LEU A 114 -11.34 5.76 -2.00
CA LEU A 114 -10.51 6.96 -2.11
C LEU A 114 -10.64 7.56 -3.52
N ASN A 115 -10.25 8.82 -3.69
CA ASN A 115 -10.22 9.48 -5.01
C ASN A 115 -9.36 8.76 -6.06
N SER A 116 -8.44 7.88 -5.63
CA SER A 116 -7.57 7.06 -6.49
C SER A 116 -8.14 5.67 -6.80
N ALA A 117 -9.35 5.36 -6.34
CA ALA A 117 -10.01 4.07 -6.53
C ALA A 117 -11.41 4.29 -7.15
N PRO A 118 -11.52 4.34 -8.49
CA PRO A 118 -12.82 4.43 -9.14
C PRO A 118 -13.70 3.22 -8.81
N GLU A 119 -15.00 3.43 -8.97
CA GLU A 119 -16.03 2.49 -8.56
C GLU A 119 -16.95 2.13 -9.74
N ILE A 120 -17.31 0.86 -9.81
CA ILE A 120 -18.32 0.28 -10.69
C ILE A 120 -19.48 -0.14 -9.80
N ARG A 121 -20.65 0.47 -10.00
CA ARG A 121 -21.88 0.06 -9.33
C ARG A 121 -22.80 -0.65 -10.31
N LEU A 122 -23.28 -1.82 -9.91
CA LEU A 122 -24.35 -2.51 -10.61
C LEU A 122 -25.72 -1.96 -10.19
N GLU A 123 -26.77 -2.39 -10.87
CA GLU A 123 -28.14 -2.03 -10.50
C GLU A 123 -28.49 -2.48 -9.07
N PRO A 124 -29.44 -1.79 -8.39
CA PRO A 124 -29.77 -2.08 -6.99
C PRO A 124 -30.26 -3.50 -6.72
N ASP A 125 -30.81 -4.19 -7.72
CA ASP A 125 -31.30 -5.57 -7.66
C ASP A 125 -30.23 -6.62 -8.04
N ALA A 126 -29.02 -6.19 -8.42
CA ALA A 126 -27.93 -7.09 -8.77
C ALA A 126 -27.54 -8.00 -7.60
N THR A 127 -27.41 -9.28 -7.88
CA THR A 127 -27.00 -10.27 -6.88
C THR A 127 -25.50 -10.20 -6.63
N GLU A 128 -25.01 -10.89 -5.60
CA GLU A 128 -23.57 -11.04 -5.40
C GLU A 128 -22.93 -11.81 -6.57
N ASP A 129 -23.66 -12.75 -7.17
CA ASP A 129 -23.20 -13.51 -8.32
C ASP A 129 -22.99 -12.64 -9.54
N SER A 130 -23.87 -11.65 -9.78
CA SER A 130 -23.68 -10.65 -10.84
C SER A 130 -22.38 -9.84 -10.68
N HIS A 131 -21.95 -9.60 -9.43
CA HIS A 131 -20.66 -8.95 -9.18
C HIS A 131 -19.50 -9.90 -9.47
N PHE A 132 -19.61 -11.17 -9.10
CA PHE A 132 -18.57 -12.17 -9.37
C PHE A 132 -18.43 -12.49 -10.86
N GLU A 133 -19.53 -12.57 -11.60
CA GLU A 133 -19.56 -12.71 -13.06
C GLU A 133 -18.71 -11.62 -13.74
N LEU A 134 -18.92 -10.36 -13.33
CA LEU A 134 -18.16 -9.24 -13.86
C LEU A 134 -16.69 -9.27 -13.36
N LEU A 135 -16.45 -9.56 -12.08
CA LEU A 135 -15.10 -9.64 -11.51
C LEU A 135 -14.22 -10.68 -12.20
N GLY A 136 -14.81 -11.82 -12.59
CA GLY A 136 -14.11 -12.87 -13.31
C GLY A 136 -13.51 -12.36 -14.61
N VAL A 137 -14.34 -11.74 -15.44
CA VAL A 137 -13.89 -11.17 -16.72
C VAL A 137 -12.94 -10.00 -16.50
N LEU A 138 -13.24 -9.09 -15.57
CA LEU A 138 -12.42 -7.90 -15.30
C LEU A 138 -11.00 -8.23 -14.83
N ASN A 139 -10.81 -9.32 -14.08
CA ASN A 139 -9.48 -9.77 -13.62
C ASN A 139 -8.81 -10.79 -14.57
N SER A 140 -9.29 -10.91 -15.81
CA SER A 140 -8.67 -11.77 -16.82
C SER A 140 -7.53 -11.08 -17.58
N SER A 141 -6.61 -11.88 -18.08
CA SER A 141 -5.50 -11.44 -18.93
C SER A 141 -5.97 -10.82 -20.26
N ALA A 142 -7.09 -11.29 -20.81
CA ALA A 142 -7.72 -10.70 -22.00
C ALA A 142 -8.18 -9.25 -21.77
N VAL A 143 -8.81 -8.98 -20.61
CA VAL A 143 -9.23 -7.63 -20.25
C VAL A 143 -8.04 -6.75 -19.88
N CYS A 144 -7.04 -7.29 -19.20
CA CYS A 144 -5.79 -6.58 -18.92
C CYS A 144 -5.10 -6.13 -20.21
N PHE A 145 -4.98 -7.01 -21.21
CA PHE A 145 -4.49 -6.67 -22.55
C PHE A 145 -5.30 -5.54 -23.17
N TRP A 146 -6.62 -5.68 -23.25
CA TRP A 146 -7.48 -4.68 -23.86
C TRP A 146 -7.38 -3.31 -23.18
N LEU A 147 -7.38 -3.29 -21.85
CA LEU A 147 -7.24 -2.06 -21.08
C LEU A 147 -5.90 -1.36 -21.37
N LYS A 148 -4.81 -2.12 -21.50
CA LYS A 148 -3.49 -1.56 -21.86
C LYS A 148 -3.46 -0.98 -23.27
N GLN A 149 -4.21 -1.55 -24.22
CA GLN A 149 -4.34 -0.98 -25.58
C GLN A 149 -5.15 0.32 -25.59
N MET A 150 -6.19 0.42 -24.74
CA MET A 150 -7.11 1.56 -24.74
C MET A 150 -6.75 2.67 -23.75
N SER A 151 -5.75 2.44 -22.89
CA SER A 151 -5.34 3.36 -21.83
C SER A 151 -4.01 4.05 -22.14
N GLN A 152 -3.82 5.24 -21.60
CA GLN A 152 -2.55 5.96 -21.73
C GLN A 152 -1.53 5.44 -20.73
N SER A 153 -0.31 5.17 -21.20
CA SER A 153 0.80 4.92 -20.30
C SER A 153 1.28 6.21 -19.61
N LYS A 154 1.61 6.11 -18.34
CA LYS A 154 2.29 7.16 -17.57
C LYS A 154 3.81 7.02 -17.58
N GLY A 155 4.35 6.18 -18.45
CA GLY A 155 5.77 5.86 -18.54
C GLY A 155 6.19 4.70 -17.63
N GLN A 156 7.49 4.60 -17.38
CA GLN A 156 8.08 3.64 -16.46
C GLN A 156 8.18 4.23 -15.05
N PRO A 157 8.25 3.38 -14.00
CA PRO A 157 8.62 3.83 -12.67
C PRO A 157 9.97 4.57 -12.70
N ARG A 158 10.18 5.54 -11.81
CA ARG A 158 11.44 6.29 -11.78
C ARG A 158 12.62 5.36 -11.47
N ALA A 159 13.75 5.59 -12.15
CA ALA A 159 14.96 4.76 -12.08
C ALA A 159 15.61 4.71 -10.67
N ASP A 160 15.29 5.65 -9.79
CA ASP A 160 15.70 5.68 -8.38
C ASP A 160 14.86 4.77 -7.47
N GLN A 161 13.73 4.24 -7.96
CA GLN A 161 12.84 3.35 -7.22
C GLN A 161 12.83 1.92 -7.75
N LEU A 162 13.13 1.70 -9.04
CA LEU A 162 13.14 0.39 -9.70
C LEU A 162 14.22 0.36 -10.79
N ARG A 163 15.18 -0.57 -10.70
CA ARG A 163 16.21 -0.77 -11.73
C ARG A 163 15.56 -1.33 -13.00
N GLY A 164 15.65 -0.58 -14.11
CA GLY A 164 15.39 -1.03 -15.49
C GLY A 164 13.99 -1.59 -15.76
N GLY A 165 13.05 -0.74 -16.18
CA GLY A 165 11.67 -1.17 -16.37
C GLY A 165 11.49 -2.02 -17.63
N GLU A 166 11.21 -3.31 -17.47
CA GLU A 166 10.64 -4.12 -18.54
C GLU A 166 9.23 -3.63 -18.92
N VAL A 167 8.70 -4.08 -20.06
CA VAL A 167 7.40 -3.61 -20.56
C VAL A 167 6.26 -3.92 -19.58
N TRP A 168 6.36 -5.02 -18.83
CA TRP A 168 5.41 -5.39 -17.77
C TRP A 168 5.52 -4.53 -16.50
N GLU A 169 6.51 -3.65 -16.36
CA GLU A 169 6.59 -2.63 -15.31
C GLU A 169 6.00 -1.28 -15.72
N ARG A 170 5.57 -1.13 -16.99
CA ARG A 170 4.96 0.10 -17.47
C ARG A 170 3.68 0.41 -16.70
N ILE A 171 3.54 1.68 -16.29
CA ILE A 171 2.42 2.17 -15.52
C ILE A 171 1.34 2.71 -16.48
N TYR A 172 0.09 2.40 -16.19
CA TYR A 172 -1.08 2.81 -16.97
C TYR A 172 -2.07 3.58 -16.09
N GLU A 173 -2.80 4.51 -16.72
CA GLU A 173 -3.97 5.16 -16.13
C GLU A 173 -5.25 4.47 -16.61
N PHE A 174 -5.90 3.71 -15.72
CA PHE A 174 -7.17 3.05 -15.99
C PHE A 174 -8.32 3.95 -15.58
N THR A 175 -9.08 4.43 -16.56
CA THR A 175 -10.20 5.36 -16.32
C THR A 175 -11.55 4.65 -16.45
N SER A 176 -12.54 5.10 -15.68
CA SER A 176 -13.91 4.61 -15.80
C SER A 176 -14.51 4.83 -17.19
N THR A 177 -14.18 5.94 -17.84
CA THR A 177 -14.66 6.24 -19.20
C THR A 177 -14.21 5.19 -20.21
N ARG A 178 -12.94 4.76 -20.17
CA ARG A 178 -12.46 3.69 -21.05
C ARG A 178 -13.10 2.36 -20.74
N LEU A 179 -13.37 2.08 -19.47
CA LEU A 179 -13.98 0.82 -19.08
C LEU A 179 -15.41 0.64 -19.64
N LEU A 180 -16.13 1.73 -19.93
CA LEU A 180 -17.46 1.67 -20.55
C LEU A 180 -17.45 1.08 -21.98
N ASP A 181 -16.31 1.16 -22.67
CA ASP A 181 -16.15 0.63 -24.02
C ASP A 181 -15.74 -0.86 -24.02
N LEU A 182 -15.54 -1.47 -22.83
CA LEU A 182 -15.10 -2.85 -22.70
C LEU A 182 -16.16 -3.80 -23.29
N PRO A 183 -15.82 -4.60 -24.32
CA PRO A 183 -16.73 -5.64 -24.80
C PRO A 183 -16.83 -6.75 -23.74
N LEU A 184 -18.03 -7.03 -23.26
CA LEU A 184 -18.27 -8.21 -22.42
C LEU A 184 -18.55 -9.45 -23.29
N PRO A 185 -18.11 -10.65 -22.88
CA PRO A 185 -18.49 -11.89 -23.54
C PRO A 185 -19.99 -12.17 -23.36
N ARG A 186 -20.54 -13.04 -24.20
CA ARG A 186 -21.98 -13.37 -24.17
C ARG A 186 -22.40 -14.11 -22.90
N THR A 187 -21.49 -14.92 -22.36
CA THR A 187 -21.66 -15.71 -21.15
C THR A 187 -20.64 -15.27 -20.12
N LEU A 188 -21.10 -15.13 -18.87
CA LEU A 188 -20.27 -14.84 -17.71
C LEU A 188 -20.41 -16.01 -16.73
N SER A 189 -19.38 -16.22 -15.90
CA SER A 189 -19.42 -17.21 -14.83
C SER A 189 -18.93 -16.57 -13.53
N PRO A 190 -19.63 -16.78 -12.40
CA PRO A 190 -19.17 -16.31 -11.11
C PRO A 190 -18.16 -17.26 -10.45
N GLU A 191 -17.99 -18.48 -10.96
CA GLU A 191 -17.39 -19.59 -10.20
C GLU A 191 -15.94 -19.35 -9.79
N GLU A 192 -15.06 -19.05 -10.74
CA GLU A 192 -13.63 -18.84 -10.50
C GLU A 192 -13.39 -17.58 -9.67
N ALA A 193 -14.13 -16.50 -9.95
CA ALA A 193 -14.05 -15.26 -9.20
C ALA A 193 -14.50 -15.42 -7.74
N ARG A 194 -15.59 -16.16 -7.51
CA ARG A 194 -16.09 -16.48 -6.16
C ARG A 194 -15.10 -17.37 -5.41
N LEU A 195 -14.48 -18.35 -6.09
CA LEU A 195 -13.46 -19.19 -5.49
C LEU A 195 -12.21 -18.39 -5.12
N LEU A 196 -11.73 -17.51 -5.99
CA LEU A 196 -10.60 -16.62 -5.72
C LEU A 196 -10.88 -15.68 -4.54
N ASP A 197 -12.09 -15.12 -4.42
CA ASP A 197 -12.47 -14.28 -3.29
C ASP A 197 -12.47 -15.06 -1.95
N ARG A 198 -13.01 -16.29 -1.95
CA ARG A 198 -12.96 -17.17 -0.77
C ARG A 198 -11.51 -17.52 -0.37
N LEU A 199 -10.68 -17.93 -1.33
CA LEU A 199 -9.28 -18.26 -1.08
C LEU A 199 -8.50 -17.02 -0.60
N ALA A 200 -8.77 -15.84 -1.16
CA ALA A 200 -8.16 -14.59 -0.70
C ALA A 200 -8.54 -14.25 0.75
N ALA A 201 -9.80 -14.48 1.12
CA ALA A 201 -10.27 -14.31 2.50
C ALA A 201 -9.60 -15.32 3.45
N GLU A 202 -9.43 -16.57 3.01
CA GLU A 202 -8.73 -17.60 3.78
C GLU A 202 -7.25 -17.25 4.01
N ALA A 203 -6.53 -16.85 2.95
CA ALA A 203 -5.13 -16.44 3.07
C ALA A 203 -4.95 -15.27 4.04
N ARG A 204 -5.92 -14.34 4.07
CA ARG A 204 -5.95 -13.25 5.05
C ARG A 204 -6.26 -13.74 6.46
N SER A 205 -7.16 -14.71 6.62
CA SER A 205 -7.49 -15.32 7.92
C SER A 205 -6.24 -15.92 8.57
N VAL A 206 -5.42 -16.65 7.80
CA VAL A 206 -4.19 -17.26 8.34
C VAL A 206 -3.26 -16.20 8.95
N LEU A 207 -3.08 -15.07 8.27
CA LEU A 207 -2.25 -13.97 8.80
C LEU A 207 -2.92 -13.27 9.99
N ALA A 208 -4.25 -13.12 9.97
CA ALA A 208 -5.01 -12.53 11.07
C ALA A 208 -4.97 -13.39 12.34
N GLU A 209 -5.04 -14.72 12.22
CA GLU A 209 -4.87 -15.67 13.31
C GLU A 209 -3.49 -15.51 13.97
N ILE A 210 -2.42 -15.30 13.19
CA ILE A 210 -1.08 -15.06 13.73
C ILE A 210 -1.00 -13.69 14.42
N ALA A 211 -1.64 -12.68 13.84
CA ALA A 211 -1.64 -11.31 14.34
C ALA A 211 -2.48 -11.11 15.61
N ASP A 212 -3.47 -11.97 15.85
CA ASP A 212 -4.32 -11.91 17.03
C ASP A 212 -3.51 -12.04 18.33
N PRO A 213 -3.54 -11.03 19.22
CA PRO A 213 -2.88 -11.10 20.52
C PRO A 213 -3.32 -12.29 21.38
N GLY A 214 -4.56 -12.76 21.22
CA GLY A 214 -5.10 -13.90 21.96
C GLY A 214 -4.59 -15.26 21.48
N THR A 215 -3.95 -15.32 20.32
CA THR A 215 -3.44 -16.57 19.76
C THR A 215 -2.02 -16.86 20.27
N ARG A 216 -1.85 -18.03 20.92
CA ARG A 216 -0.55 -18.52 21.37
C ARG A 216 0.25 -19.09 20.20
N LEU A 217 1.40 -18.49 19.91
CA LEU A 217 2.26 -18.92 18.80
C LEU A 217 3.31 -19.92 19.26
N THR A 218 3.42 -21.02 18.52
CA THR A 218 4.50 -22.01 18.66
C THR A 218 5.15 -22.26 17.30
N ALA A 219 6.35 -22.84 17.28
CA ALA A 219 7.01 -23.20 16.03
C ALA A 219 6.14 -24.15 15.16
N GLY A 220 5.45 -25.11 15.79
CA GLY A 220 4.53 -26.01 15.11
C GLY A 220 3.31 -25.30 14.51
N PHE A 221 2.72 -24.36 15.26
CA PHE A 221 1.62 -23.53 14.77
C PHE A 221 2.03 -22.68 13.55
N LEU A 222 3.20 -22.04 13.60
CA LEU A 222 3.72 -21.26 12.49
C LEU A 222 4.04 -22.13 11.27
N ALA A 223 4.59 -23.34 11.46
CA ALA A 223 4.83 -24.28 10.36
C ALA A 223 3.51 -24.75 9.70
N ALA A 224 2.48 -25.07 10.49
CA ALA A 224 1.17 -25.43 9.96
C ALA A 224 0.52 -24.26 9.21
N SER A 225 0.60 -23.05 9.77
CA SER A 225 0.08 -21.83 9.14
C SER A 225 0.81 -21.50 7.85
N ARG A 226 2.13 -21.72 7.80
CA ARG A 226 2.95 -21.58 6.59
C ARG A 226 2.45 -22.49 5.48
N ASN A 227 2.26 -23.77 5.79
CA ASN A 227 1.78 -24.75 4.81
C ASN A 227 0.39 -24.39 4.30
N ARG A 228 -0.54 -24.01 5.20
CA ARG A 228 -1.89 -23.57 4.82
C ARG A 228 -1.84 -22.34 3.93
N TRP A 229 -1.04 -21.33 4.28
CA TRP A 229 -0.94 -20.11 3.50
C TRP A 229 -0.36 -20.34 2.10
N HIS A 230 0.72 -21.14 1.99
CA HIS A 230 1.29 -21.50 0.70
C HIS A 230 0.33 -22.33 -0.15
N HIS A 231 -0.35 -23.32 0.44
CA HIS A 231 -1.37 -24.11 -0.27
C HIS A 231 -2.48 -23.22 -0.83
N VAL A 232 -3.10 -22.38 0.01
CA VAL A 232 -4.16 -21.45 -0.43
C VAL A 232 -3.65 -20.52 -1.54
N ARG A 233 -2.42 -20.01 -1.41
CA ARG A 233 -1.81 -19.17 -2.44
C ARG A 233 -1.60 -19.92 -3.76
N SER A 234 -1.11 -21.15 -3.72
CA SER A 234 -0.93 -21.98 -4.92
C SER A 234 -2.27 -22.32 -5.59
N ARG A 235 -3.32 -22.56 -4.79
CA ARG A 235 -4.69 -22.68 -5.30
C ARG A 235 -5.17 -21.41 -5.99
N MET A 236 -4.91 -20.24 -5.41
CA MET A 236 -5.29 -18.97 -6.05
C MET A 236 -4.59 -18.76 -7.39
N ILE A 237 -3.31 -19.15 -7.51
CA ILE A 237 -2.55 -19.08 -8.77
C ILE A 237 -3.18 -20.01 -9.81
N ALA A 238 -3.48 -21.25 -9.42
CA ALA A 238 -4.12 -22.24 -10.29
C ALA A 238 -5.50 -21.79 -10.80
N VAL A 239 -6.36 -21.30 -9.90
CA VAL A 239 -7.72 -20.84 -10.27
C VAL A 239 -7.66 -19.60 -11.15
N GLN A 240 -6.70 -18.70 -10.94
CA GLN A 240 -6.51 -17.53 -11.82
C GLN A 240 -6.06 -17.96 -13.22
N GLU A 241 -5.26 -19.01 -13.35
CA GLU A 241 -4.86 -19.56 -14.65
C GLU A 241 -6.09 -20.14 -15.37
N GLU A 242 -6.93 -20.93 -14.70
CA GLU A 242 -8.17 -21.45 -15.30
C GLU A 242 -9.16 -20.33 -15.66
N LEU A 243 -9.26 -19.29 -14.83
CA LEU A 243 -10.08 -18.10 -15.12
C LEU A 243 -9.66 -17.45 -16.45
N ASP A 244 -8.36 -17.32 -16.71
CA ASP A 244 -7.85 -16.75 -17.96
C ASP A 244 -8.24 -17.62 -19.16
N TRP A 245 -7.95 -18.92 -19.13
CA TRP A 245 -8.27 -19.84 -20.22
C TRP A 245 -9.77 -19.96 -20.50
N ASN A 246 -10.59 -20.06 -19.45
CA ASN A 246 -12.05 -20.06 -19.59
C ASN A 246 -12.56 -18.72 -20.15
N THR A 247 -11.89 -17.61 -19.83
CA THR A 247 -12.23 -16.31 -20.42
C THR A 247 -11.85 -16.23 -21.90
N TYR A 248 -10.75 -16.87 -22.33
CA TYR A 248 -10.40 -16.95 -23.75
C TYR A 248 -11.47 -17.72 -24.55
N VAL A 249 -11.99 -18.82 -24.01
CA VAL A 249 -13.14 -19.55 -24.61
C VAL A 249 -14.37 -18.64 -24.70
N ARG A 250 -14.74 -17.94 -23.62
CA ARG A 250 -15.92 -17.05 -23.58
C ARG A 250 -15.83 -15.88 -24.59
N TYR A 251 -14.62 -15.43 -24.92
CA TYR A 251 -14.39 -14.44 -25.98
C TYR A 251 -14.26 -15.03 -27.39
N GLY A 252 -14.26 -16.36 -27.53
CA GLY A 252 -14.03 -17.06 -28.79
C GLY A 252 -12.61 -16.94 -29.33
N LEU A 253 -11.62 -16.75 -28.44
CA LEU A 253 -10.19 -16.69 -28.78
C LEU A 253 -9.58 -18.08 -28.95
N VAL A 254 -10.19 -19.08 -28.30
CA VAL A 254 -9.90 -20.51 -28.41
C VAL A 254 -11.22 -21.26 -28.61
N ALA A 255 -11.16 -22.45 -29.20
CA ALA A 255 -12.32 -23.29 -29.39
C ALA A 255 -12.89 -23.77 -28.03
N ASP A 256 -14.21 -23.92 -27.98
CA ASP A 256 -14.93 -24.51 -26.84
C ASP A 256 -15.09 -26.02 -27.05
N ASP A 257 -13.97 -26.73 -27.14
CA ASP A 257 -13.89 -28.18 -27.36
C ASP A 257 -13.32 -28.94 -26.14
N GLY A 258 -12.96 -28.20 -25.08
CA GLY A 258 -12.37 -28.75 -23.86
C GLY A 258 -10.88 -29.09 -23.97
N GLU A 259 -10.22 -28.82 -25.10
CA GLU A 259 -8.80 -29.16 -25.28
C GLU A 259 -7.88 -28.29 -24.42
N LEU A 260 -8.24 -27.01 -24.22
CA LEU A 260 -7.40 -26.01 -23.54
C LEU A 260 -7.93 -25.55 -22.18
N THR A 261 -9.03 -26.14 -21.70
CA THR A 261 -9.68 -25.79 -20.42
C THR A 261 -9.86 -27.03 -19.55
N SER A 262 -9.62 -26.93 -18.25
CA SER A 262 -9.90 -28.03 -17.33
C SER A 262 -11.38 -28.08 -16.96
N VAL A 263 -11.96 -29.29 -16.95
CA VAL A 263 -13.27 -29.58 -16.36
C VAL A 263 -13.17 -30.21 -14.96
N ALA A 264 -11.96 -30.55 -14.54
CA ALA A 264 -11.65 -31.18 -13.28
C ALA A 264 -10.93 -30.21 -12.32
N ASP A 265 -10.86 -30.60 -11.05
CA ASP A 265 -10.05 -29.87 -10.08
C ASP A 265 -8.57 -29.90 -10.48
N VAL A 266 -7.98 -28.72 -10.66
CA VAL A 266 -6.58 -28.56 -11.07
C VAL A 266 -5.64 -28.67 -9.86
N PRO A 267 -4.38 -29.13 -10.03
CA PRO A 267 -3.42 -29.17 -8.93
C PRO A 267 -3.02 -27.77 -8.45
N ASP A 268 -2.30 -27.72 -7.33
CA ASP A 268 -1.63 -26.51 -6.86
C ASP A 268 -0.57 -26.05 -7.86
N LEU A 269 -0.50 -24.74 -8.13
CA LEU A 269 0.54 -24.15 -8.97
C LEU A 269 1.45 -23.21 -8.16
N THR A 270 2.75 -23.32 -8.40
CA THR A 270 3.75 -22.35 -7.93
C THR A 270 4.18 -21.43 -9.07
N LEU A 271 4.85 -20.32 -8.72
CA LEU A 271 5.37 -19.39 -9.73
C LEU A 271 6.51 -20.05 -10.50
N GLY A 272 6.43 -20.03 -11.82
CA GLY A 272 7.35 -20.71 -12.74
C GLY A 272 6.65 -21.83 -13.50
N GLU A 273 5.54 -22.34 -12.97
CA GLU A 273 4.85 -23.49 -13.52
C GLU A 273 3.64 -23.12 -14.40
N ARG A 274 3.28 -21.84 -14.52
CA ARG A 274 2.17 -21.44 -15.41
C ARG A 274 2.58 -21.58 -16.87
N SER A 275 1.62 -21.84 -17.76
CA SER A 275 1.88 -22.08 -19.18
C SER A 275 2.72 -20.98 -19.84
N PHE A 276 2.44 -19.69 -19.57
CA PHE A 276 3.26 -18.60 -20.10
C PHE A 276 4.67 -18.53 -19.49
N GLU A 277 4.86 -18.92 -18.23
CA GLU A 277 6.17 -18.90 -17.58
C GLU A 277 7.05 -20.00 -18.16
N ILE A 278 6.47 -21.15 -18.50
CA ILE A 278 7.16 -22.23 -19.19
C ILE A 278 7.61 -21.78 -20.59
N VAL A 279 6.71 -21.16 -21.36
CA VAL A 279 7.05 -20.60 -22.69
C VAL A 279 8.11 -19.50 -22.56
N LEU A 280 8.00 -18.63 -21.56
CA LEU A 280 8.97 -17.57 -21.30
C LEU A 280 10.34 -18.16 -20.96
N ALA A 281 10.41 -19.16 -20.07
CA ALA A 281 11.64 -19.84 -19.71
C ALA A 281 12.30 -20.53 -20.90
N ARG A 282 11.51 -21.19 -21.77
CA ARG A 282 12.01 -21.79 -23.03
C ARG A 282 12.62 -20.74 -23.95
N ARG A 283 11.96 -19.59 -24.10
CA ARG A 283 12.49 -18.47 -24.91
C ARG A 283 13.79 -17.89 -24.33
N VAL A 284 13.89 -17.77 -23.00
CA VAL A 284 15.12 -17.36 -22.32
C VAL A 284 16.24 -18.39 -22.56
N ALA A 285 15.96 -19.67 -22.38
CA ALA A 285 16.93 -20.75 -22.61
C ALA A 285 17.42 -20.81 -24.06
N ALA A 286 16.55 -20.50 -25.03
CA ALA A 286 16.89 -20.41 -26.44
C ALA A 286 17.60 -19.09 -26.84
N GLY A 287 17.77 -18.14 -25.90
CA GLY A 287 18.32 -16.81 -26.18
C GLY A 287 17.41 -15.92 -27.03
N ALA A 288 16.13 -16.28 -27.17
CA ALA A 288 15.14 -15.52 -27.95
C ALA A 288 14.57 -14.31 -27.19
N THR A 289 14.70 -14.28 -25.87
CA THR A 289 14.32 -13.12 -25.05
C THR A 289 15.19 -13.05 -23.79
N GLU A 290 15.42 -11.84 -23.29
CA GLU A 290 15.98 -11.61 -21.96
C GLU A 290 14.88 -11.02 -21.05
N THR A 291 14.86 -11.43 -19.79
CA THR A 291 13.87 -10.93 -18.81
C THR A 291 14.38 -11.07 -17.38
N THR A 292 13.98 -10.14 -16.52
CA THR A 292 14.15 -10.18 -15.06
C THR A 292 12.91 -10.76 -14.35
N TRP A 293 11.92 -11.26 -15.10
CA TRP A 293 10.65 -11.77 -14.54
C TRP A 293 10.87 -12.75 -13.39
N PHE A 294 11.72 -13.77 -13.60
CA PHE A 294 11.96 -14.83 -12.62
C PHE A 294 12.64 -14.29 -11.35
N ASP A 295 13.71 -13.52 -11.51
CA ASP A 295 14.43 -12.88 -10.40
C ASP A 295 13.54 -11.90 -9.61
N ARG A 296 12.70 -11.13 -10.31
CA ARG A 296 11.81 -10.13 -9.70
C ARG A 296 10.72 -10.75 -8.84
N HIS A 297 10.27 -11.96 -9.19
CA HIS A 297 9.13 -12.62 -8.56
C HIS A 297 9.53 -13.82 -7.69
N ASP A 298 10.83 -14.06 -7.50
CA ASP A 298 11.37 -15.21 -6.76
C ASP A 298 10.80 -16.54 -7.29
N SER A 299 10.83 -16.67 -8.61
CA SER A 299 10.29 -17.81 -9.37
C SER A 299 11.42 -18.54 -10.07
N LEU A 300 11.35 -19.87 -10.11
CA LEU A 300 12.32 -20.68 -10.84
C LEU A 300 11.93 -20.78 -12.32
N PRO A 301 12.84 -20.47 -13.27
CA PRO A 301 12.57 -20.68 -14.69
C PRO A 301 12.50 -22.17 -14.99
N MET A 302 11.36 -22.65 -15.49
CA MET A 302 11.12 -24.06 -15.81
C MET A 302 10.82 -24.22 -17.29
N THR A 303 11.64 -25.00 -18.01
CA THR A 303 11.44 -25.27 -19.45
C THR A 303 10.61 -26.52 -19.71
N GLU A 304 10.59 -27.44 -18.74
CA GLU A 304 9.90 -28.72 -18.80
C GLU A 304 8.57 -28.67 -18.02
N ILE A 305 7.64 -29.53 -18.42
CA ILE A 305 6.37 -29.71 -17.72
C ILE A 305 6.64 -30.46 -16.40
N PRO A 306 6.19 -29.94 -15.24
CA PRO A 306 6.42 -30.59 -13.96
C PRO A 306 5.87 -32.03 -13.85
N ASP A 307 6.74 -32.97 -13.49
CA ASP A 307 6.41 -34.40 -13.39
C ASP A 307 5.43 -34.73 -12.25
N HIS A 308 5.37 -33.90 -11.20
CA HIS A 308 4.57 -34.17 -10.00
C HIS A 308 3.07 -33.98 -10.23
N TRP A 309 2.65 -33.40 -11.36
CA TRP A 309 1.24 -33.22 -11.69
C TRP A 309 0.56 -34.51 -12.15
N PRO A 310 -0.77 -34.62 -11.97
CA PRO A 310 -1.56 -35.65 -12.62
C PRO A 310 -1.37 -35.64 -14.15
N SER A 311 -1.41 -36.81 -14.78
CA SER A 311 -1.19 -36.97 -16.23
C SER A 311 -2.09 -36.08 -17.06
N ASP A 312 -3.36 -35.96 -16.68
CA ASP A 312 -4.36 -35.23 -17.44
C ASP A 312 -4.06 -33.72 -17.44
N TYR A 313 -3.55 -33.21 -16.31
CA TYR A 313 -3.13 -31.82 -16.19
C TYR A 313 -1.82 -31.54 -16.94
N ARG A 314 -0.85 -32.46 -16.90
CA ARG A 314 0.37 -32.35 -17.73
C ARG A 314 0.01 -32.25 -19.21
N ASN A 315 -0.83 -33.15 -19.71
CA ASN A 315 -1.29 -33.14 -21.10
C ASN A 315 -2.02 -31.84 -21.46
N LEU A 316 -2.84 -31.29 -20.54
CA LEU A 316 -3.50 -30.00 -20.73
C LEU A 316 -2.50 -28.85 -20.86
N VAL A 317 -1.52 -28.77 -19.95
CA VAL A 317 -0.50 -27.72 -19.98
C VAL A 317 0.39 -27.85 -21.22
N GLU A 318 0.72 -29.06 -21.66
CA GLU A 318 1.42 -29.30 -22.93
C GLU A 318 0.67 -28.72 -24.12
N ARG A 319 -0.65 -28.98 -24.22
CA ARG A 319 -1.49 -28.39 -25.28
C ARG A 319 -1.56 -26.87 -25.18
N ARG A 320 -1.65 -26.30 -23.97
CA ARG A 320 -1.62 -24.84 -23.75
C ARG A 320 -0.31 -24.23 -24.20
N VAL A 321 0.81 -24.83 -23.83
CA VAL A 321 2.16 -24.38 -24.23
C VAL A 321 2.31 -24.43 -25.74
N ALA A 322 1.91 -25.52 -26.39
CA ALA A 322 1.90 -25.63 -27.85
C ALA A 322 1.00 -24.56 -28.49
N ALA A 323 -0.21 -24.34 -27.97
CA ALA A 323 -1.13 -23.32 -28.47
C ALA A 323 -0.54 -21.90 -28.36
N ILE A 324 0.20 -21.59 -27.29
CA ILE A 324 0.91 -20.31 -27.13
C ILE A 324 2.04 -20.18 -28.15
N GLU A 325 2.79 -21.24 -28.40
CA GLU A 325 3.91 -21.25 -29.35
C GLU A 325 3.44 -21.12 -30.81
N GLU A 326 2.30 -21.73 -31.16
CA GLU A 326 1.76 -21.80 -32.52
C GLU A 326 0.83 -20.63 -32.89
N ASN A 327 0.14 -20.02 -31.91
CA ASN A 327 -0.84 -18.96 -32.15
C ASN A 327 -0.32 -17.58 -31.69
N PRO A 328 0.01 -16.66 -32.62
CA PRO A 328 0.52 -15.33 -32.28
C PRO A 328 -0.42 -14.49 -31.40
N LEU A 329 -1.74 -14.69 -31.52
CA LEU A 329 -2.71 -13.95 -30.70
C LEU A 329 -2.69 -14.43 -29.25
N LEU A 330 -2.57 -15.75 -29.03
CA LEU A 330 -2.38 -16.30 -27.67
C LEU A 330 -1.01 -15.91 -27.11
N ALA A 331 0.04 -15.92 -27.94
CA ALA A 331 1.37 -15.45 -27.57
C ALA A 331 1.42 -13.97 -27.15
N LEU A 332 0.41 -13.15 -27.50
CA LEU A 332 0.28 -11.77 -27.03
C LEU A 332 -0.39 -11.70 -25.66
N LEU A 333 -1.40 -12.51 -25.41
CA LEU A 333 -2.14 -12.56 -24.15
C LEU A 333 -1.34 -13.25 -23.04
N GLU A 334 -0.64 -14.32 -23.37
CA GLU A 334 0.20 -15.09 -22.47
C GLU A 334 1.61 -14.48 -22.39
N ARG A 335 1.65 -13.19 -22.03
CA ARG A 335 2.89 -12.47 -21.73
C ARG A 335 2.87 -11.88 -20.33
N PRO A 336 4.05 -11.64 -19.72
CA PRO A 336 4.20 -10.95 -18.44
C PRO A 336 3.37 -9.67 -18.27
N GLU A 337 3.11 -8.93 -19.35
CA GLU A 337 2.36 -7.68 -19.32
C GLU A 337 0.88 -7.88 -19.01
N HIS A 338 0.32 -9.06 -19.23
CA HIS A 338 -1.13 -9.27 -19.11
C HIS A 338 -1.47 -10.24 -17.99
N LYS A 339 -0.55 -11.16 -17.69
CA LYS A 339 -0.69 -12.16 -16.63
C LYS A 339 -0.52 -11.56 -15.24
N ARG A 340 -1.28 -12.07 -14.29
CA ARG A 340 -1.19 -11.63 -12.88
C ARG A 340 0.20 -11.95 -12.32
N ARG A 341 0.88 -10.93 -11.80
CA ARG A 341 2.26 -11.04 -11.28
C ARG A 341 2.40 -11.80 -9.96
N TRP A 342 1.35 -11.78 -9.13
CA TRP A 342 1.38 -12.31 -7.77
C TRP A 342 2.46 -11.71 -6.84
N ALA A 343 3.13 -10.62 -7.22
CA ALA A 343 4.15 -9.97 -6.41
C ALA A 343 3.65 -9.62 -5.00
N ARG A 344 4.31 -10.16 -3.98
CA ARG A 344 4.06 -9.93 -2.56
C ARG A 344 5.32 -10.29 -1.77
N GLU A 345 5.46 -9.71 -0.60
CA GLU A 345 6.44 -10.16 0.40
C GLU A 345 6.29 -11.67 0.68
N GLY A 346 7.42 -12.35 0.85
CA GLY A 346 7.44 -13.76 1.22
C GLY A 346 6.90 -14.01 2.62
N TRP A 347 6.58 -15.27 2.92
CA TRP A 347 6.05 -15.70 4.22
C TRP A 347 6.87 -15.19 5.40
N ASP A 348 8.21 -15.34 5.33
CA ASP A 348 9.10 -14.99 6.43
C ASP A 348 9.06 -13.48 6.73
N ALA A 349 8.99 -12.62 5.70
CA ALA A 349 8.88 -11.18 5.88
C ALA A 349 7.53 -10.77 6.49
N LEU A 350 6.43 -11.35 6.00
CA LEU A 350 5.08 -11.10 6.53
C LEU A 350 4.97 -11.49 8.01
N VAL A 351 5.40 -12.70 8.36
CA VAL A 351 5.34 -13.19 9.74
C VAL A 351 6.31 -12.43 10.64
N HIS A 352 7.52 -12.10 10.16
CA HIS A 352 8.44 -11.28 10.94
C HIS A 352 7.86 -9.90 11.26
N GLY A 353 7.18 -9.26 10.31
CA GLY A 353 6.44 -8.01 10.53
C GLY A 353 5.32 -8.16 11.57
N ILE A 354 4.51 -9.21 11.48
CA ILE A 354 3.44 -9.48 12.46
C ILE A 354 4.01 -9.73 13.86
N LEU A 355 5.08 -10.53 13.98
CA LEU A 355 5.74 -10.81 15.25
C LEU A 355 6.34 -9.52 15.84
N ARG A 356 6.96 -8.68 15.01
CA ARG A 356 7.47 -7.35 15.41
C ARG A 356 6.34 -6.49 16.00
N ASP A 357 5.20 -6.41 15.31
CA ASP A 357 4.06 -5.61 15.75
C ASP A 357 3.44 -6.12 17.05
N ARG A 358 3.35 -7.45 17.24
CA ARG A 358 2.90 -8.06 18.50
C ARG A 358 3.85 -7.76 19.66
N LEU A 359 5.17 -7.89 19.43
CA LEU A 359 6.18 -7.55 20.44
C LEU A 359 6.09 -6.07 20.83
N LEU A 360 5.93 -5.16 19.86
CA LEU A 360 5.74 -3.74 20.12
C LEU A 360 4.46 -3.46 20.93
N GLY A 361 3.37 -4.16 20.61
CA GLY A 361 2.13 -4.05 21.39
C GLY A 361 2.30 -4.47 22.86
N LEU A 362 3.10 -5.51 23.12
CA LEU A 362 3.43 -5.90 24.50
C LEU A 362 4.33 -4.87 25.21
N CYS A 363 5.24 -4.22 24.49
CA CYS A 363 6.05 -3.12 25.02
C CYS A 363 5.21 -1.88 25.42
N GLU A 364 3.99 -1.73 24.90
CA GLU A 364 3.08 -0.63 25.25
C GLU A 364 2.16 -0.94 26.45
N ALA A 365 2.26 -2.13 27.03
CA ALA A 365 1.38 -2.52 28.12
C ALA A 365 1.53 -1.59 29.34
N SER A 366 0.40 -1.13 29.88
CA SER A 366 0.37 -0.20 31.02
C SER A 366 1.16 -0.69 32.24
N ARG A 367 1.21 -2.00 32.49
CA ARG A 367 2.02 -2.60 33.57
C ARG A 367 3.52 -2.24 33.53
N LEU A 368 4.04 -1.88 32.36
CA LEU A 368 5.44 -1.47 32.20
C LEU A 368 5.66 0.00 32.57
N TRP A 369 4.61 0.82 32.45
CA TRP A 369 4.71 2.28 32.46
C TRP A 369 4.00 2.93 33.65
N TYR A 370 3.45 2.13 34.56
CA TYR A 370 2.79 2.58 35.77
C TYR A 370 3.25 1.77 36.99
N GLU A 371 3.49 2.46 38.10
CA GLU A 371 3.69 1.85 39.43
C GLU A 371 2.45 2.07 40.30
N THR A 372 2.13 1.08 41.12
CA THR A 372 0.99 1.18 42.05
C THR A 372 1.33 2.16 43.17
N SER A 373 0.58 3.25 43.26
CA SER A 373 0.66 4.22 44.37
C SER A 373 -0.64 4.24 45.18
N SER A 374 -0.59 4.89 46.35
CA SER A 374 -1.77 5.11 47.20
C SER A 374 -2.87 5.95 46.53
N ARG A 375 -2.56 6.65 45.44
CA ARG A 375 -3.49 7.52 44.69
C ARG A 375 -3.87 6.94 43.32
N GLY A 376 -3.54 5.69 43.03
CA GLY A 376 -3.74 5.06 41.71
C GLY A 376 -2.42 4.75 41.00
N GLY A 377 -2.47 4.54 39.68
CA GLY A 377 -1.28 4.30 38.87
C GLY A 377 -0.44 5.56 38.71
N HIS A 378 0.83 5.51 39.10
CA HIS A 378 1.78 6.59 38.91
C HIS A 378 2.62 6.33 37.65
N PRO A 379 2.70 7.24 36.68
CA PRO A 379 3.47 7.04 35.46
C PRO A 379 4.97 6.98 35.77
N VAL A 380 5.70 6.04 35.17
CA VAL A 380 7.13 5.86 35.42
C VAL A 380 7.90 5.70 34.11
N ALA A 381 8.89 6.55 33.90
CA ALA A 381 9.85 6.40 32.81
C ALA A 381 10.88 5.34 33.17
N ARG A 382 11.25 4.49 32.20
CA ARG A 382 12.12 3.34 32.41
C ARG A 382 13.21 3.26 31.38
N SER A 383 14.40 2.82 31.77
CA SER A 383 15.45 2.48 30.82
C SER A 383 15.06 1.23 30.02
N VAL A 384 15.60 1.09 28.80
CA VAL A 384 15.41 -0.13 27.99
C VAL A 384 15.85 -1.39 28.76
N GLY A 385 16.89 -1.29 29.60
CA GLY A 385 17.33 -2.37 30.47
C GLY A 385 16.30 -2.76 31.54
N GLN A 386 15.62 -1.78 32.16
CA GLN A 386 14.54 -2.06 33.12
C GLN A 386 13.32 -2.68 32.42
N VAL A 387 12.95 -2.18 31.24
CA VAL A 387 11.87 -2.81 30.43
C VAL A 387 12.24 -4.24 30.06
N SER A 388 13.51 -4.49 29.73
CA SER A 388 14.04 -5.83 29.46
C SER A 388 13.91 -6.76 30.67
N GLU A 389 14.22 -6.28 31.87
CA GLU A 389 14.11 -7.08 33.08
C GLU A 389 12.66 -7.48 33.38
N LEU A 390 11.73 -6.53 33.25
CA LEU A 390 10.29 -6.78 33.44
C LEU A 390 9.74 -7.78 32.42
N LEU A 391 10.09 -7.61 31.13
CA LEU A 391 9.62 -8.49 30.05
C LEU A 391 10.31 -9.85 30.04
N SER A 392 11.46 -10.01 30.69
CA SER A 392 12.12 -11.31 30.83
C SER A 392 11.31 -12.30 31.68
N GLN A 393 10.38 -11.81 32.50
CA GLN A 393 9.45 -12.62 33.29
C GLN A 393 8.11 -12.86 32.60
N ASP A 394 7.90 -12.28 31.41
CA ASP A 394 6.65 -12.38 30.66
C ASP A 394 6.71 -13.56 29.68
N GLU A 395 5.93 -14.61 29.96
CA GLU A 395 5.93 -15.84 29.15
C GLU A 395 5.53 -15.57 27.68
N ASP A 396 4.56 -14.68 27.45
CA ASP A 396 4.08 -14.35 26.11
C ASP A 396 5.17 -13.58 25.35
N PHE A 397 5.82 -12.61 25.99
CA PHE A 397 6.91 -11.85 25.37
C PHE A 397 8.10 -12.75 25.05
N THR A 398 8.53 -13.59 25.99
CA THR A 398 9.70 -14.46 25.81
C THR A 398 9.46 -15.51 24.71
N GLN A 399 8.25 -16.07 24.60
CA GLN A 399 7.90 -16.98 23.51
C GLN A 399 7.92 -16.29 22.14
N LEU A 400 7.31 -15.10 22.02
CA LEU A 400 7.33 -14.33 20.78
C LEU A 400 8.75 -13.87 20.40
N ALA A 401 9.55 -13.46 21.38
CA ALA A 401 10.94 -13.06 21.18
C ALA A 401 11.78 -14.21 20.61
N ALA A 402 11.60 -15.43 21.13
CA ALA A 402 12.29 -16.62 20.64
C ALA A 402 11.90 -16.96 19.18
N LEU A 403 10.66 -16.69 18.77
CA LEU A 403 10.21 -16.88 17.39
C LEU A 403 10.72 -15.78 16.44
N HIS A 404 10.84 -14.54 16.93
CA HIS A 404 11.23 -13.38 16.12
C HIS A 404 12.75 -13.23 15.95
N SER A 405 13.52 -13.46 17.03
CA SER A 405 14.99 -13.28 17.05
C SER A 405 15.66 -14.29 17.99
N PRO A 406 15.75 -15.57 17.60
CA PRO A 406 16.16 -16.67 18.49
C PRO A 406 17.59 -16.56 19.04
N THR A 407 18.45 -15.76 18.42
CA THR A 407 19.87 -15.63 18.78
C THR A 407 20.19 -14.36 19.57
N SER A 408 19.26 -13.42 19.69
CA SER A 408 19.49 -12.15 20.39
C SER A 408 19.19 -12.28 21.87
N THR A 409 19.96 -11.59 22.71
CA THR A 409 19.56 -11.36 24.10
C THR A 409 18.31 -10.46 24.15
N MET A 410 17.56 -10.50 25.26
CA MET A 410 16.36 -9.68 25.45
C MET A 410 16.64 -8.18 25.27
N THR A 411 17.71 -7.69 25.88
CA THR A 411 18.12 -6.28 25.78
C THR A 411 18.51 -5.90 24.36
N GLU A 412 19.27 -6.74 23.63
CA GLU A 412 19.63 -6.48 22.23
C GLU A 412 18.40 -6.44 21.32
N LEU A 413 17.46 -7.37 21.52
CA LEU A 413 16.18 -7.39 20.81
C LEU A 413 15.42 -6.09 21.04
N LEU A 414 15.25 -5.67 22.30
CA LEU A 414 14.51 -4.44 22.64
C LEU A 414 15.18 -3.19 22.10
N VAL A 415 16.52 -3.08 22.20
CA VAL A 415 17.26 -1.96 21.62
C VAL A 415 17.00 -1.88 20.11
N LYS A 416 17.04 -3.00 19.39
CA LYS A 416 16.75 -3.04 17.94
C LYS A 416 15.28 -2.77 17.63
N LEU A 417 14.36 -3.33 18.41
CA LEU A 417 12.92 -3.24 18.21
C LEU A 417 12.44 -1.79 18.35
N LEU A 418 12.91 -1.11 19.41
CA LEU A 418 12.46 0.22 19.83
C LEU A 418 13.21 1.36 19.15
N ALA A 419 14.39 1.13 18.55
CA ALA A 419 15.27 2.16 17.97
C ALA A 419 14.56 3.13 17.01
N ASP A 420 13.58 2.63 16.25
CA ASP A 420 12.82 3.43 15.28
C ASP A 420 11.37 3.69 15.71
N GLU A 421 10.97 3.32 16.92
CA GLU A 421 9.60 3.48 17.46
C GLU A 421 9.50 4.55 18.55
N HIS A 422 10.61 5.25 18.80
CA HIS A 422 10.70 6.33 19.77
C HIS A 422 11.02 7.69 19.13
N VAL A 423 10.54 8.77 19.75
CA VAL A 423 10.92 10.14 19.40
C VAL A 423 11.36 10.89 20.67
N PRO A 424 12.48 11.65 20.64
CA PRO A 424 12.85 12.52 21.76
C PRO A 424 11.74 13.50 22.12
N GLN A 425 11.40 13.56 23.40
CA GLN A 425 10.36 14.47 23.87
C GLN A 425 10.79 15.93 23.69
N ALA A 426 12.07 16.25 23.94
CA ALA A 426 12.62 17.59 23.74
C ALA A 426 12.72 17.93 22.25
N GLY A 427 12.10 19.03 21.81
CA GLY A 427 12.19 19.54 20.45
C GLY A 427 13.62 19.70 19.92
N PRO A 428 14.58 20.27 20.69
CA PRO A 428 15.98 20.41 20.27
C PRO A 428 16.70 19.08 19.96
N LEU A 429 16.22 17.96 20.51
CA LEU A 429 16.76 16.62 20.25
C LEU A 429 16.02 15.89 19.11
N ARG A 430 14.96 16.50 18.57
CA ARG A 430 14.16 15.97 17.45
C ARG A 430 14.48 16.66 16.14
N TYR A 431 14.62 17.99 16.15
CA TYR A 431 14.72 18.82 14.95
C TYR A 431 16.13 19.34 14.69
N ARG A 432 16.43 19.60 13.42
CA ARG A 432 17.51 20.50 13.03
C ARG A 432 17.06 21.96 13.19
N ALA A 433 17.99 22.91 13.02
CA ALA A 433 17.70 24.34 13.13
C ALA A 433 16.51 24.81 12.27
N ALA A 434 16.41 24.32 11.03
CA ALA A 434 15.27 24.61 10.16
C ALA A 434 13.94 24.10 10.75
N GLY A 435 13.92 22.89 11.29
CA GLY A 435 12.73 22.33 11.94
C GLY A 435 12.32 23.09 13.19
N LEU A 436 13.26 23.53 14.02
CA LEU A 436 12.98 24.39 15.18
C LEU A 436 12.33 25.72 14.77
N ALA A 437 12.82 26.35 13.71
CA ALA A 437 12.24 27.58 13.18
C ALA A 437 10.82 27.38 12.62
N LYS A 438 10.52 26.20 12.06
CA LYS A 438 9.14 25.84 11.67
C LYS A 438 8.27 25.61 12.90
N ARG A 439 8.80 24.92 13.91
CA ARG A 439 8.10 24.62 15.17
C ARG A 439 7.68 25.89 15.90
N SER A 440 8.55 26.89 16.00
CA SER A 440 8.22 28.15 16.66
C SER A 440 7.06 28.87 15.96
N ARG A 441 7.02 28.90 14.62
CA ARG A 441 5.91 29.48 13.84
C ARG A 441 4.60 28.74 14.05
N TRP A 442 4.64 27.41 14.11
CA TRP A 442 3.47 26.59 14.45
C TRP A 442 2.96 26.88 15.85
N GLU A 443 3.86 27.00 16.83
CA GLU A 443 3.50 27.31 18.22
C GLU A 443 2.93 28.72 18.39
N GLU A 444 3.43 29.70 17.64
CA GLU A 444 2.87 31.06 17.58
C GLU A 444 1.43 31.03 17.04
N LEU A 445 1.17 30.29 15.96
CA LEU A 445 -0.16 30.11 15.41
C LEU A 445 -1.10 29.46 16.44
N TRP A 446 -0.69 28.35 17.06
CA TRP A 446 -1.50 27.68 18.08
C TRP A 446 -1.77 28.57 19.30
N LYS A 447 -0.78 29.36 19.74
CA LYS A 447 -0.97 30.37 20.79
C LYS A 447 -1.94 31.49 20.38
N ALA A 448 -1.97 31.88 19.12
CA ALA A 448 -2.94 32.86 18.62
C ALA A 448 -4.36 32.27 18.56
N GLN A 449 -4.49 31.04 18.05
CA GLN A 449 -5.76 30.32 17.98
C GLN A 449 -6.37 30.12 19.36
N ARG A 450 -5.59 29.62 20.34
CA ARG A 450 -6.05 29.48 21.72
C ARG A 450 -6.54 30.78 22.36
N ARG A 451 -5.88 31.90 22.06
CA ARG A 451 -6.33 33.23 22.54
C ARG A 451 -7.65 33.64 21.92
N ALA A 452 -7.86 33.35 20.63
CA ALA A 452 -9.13 33.60 19.95
C ALA A 452 -10.25 32.71 20.53
N ASP A 453 -9.98 31.41 20.71
CA ASP A 453 -10.92 30.45 21.29
C ASP A 453 -11.34 30.85 22.71
N ALA A 454 -10.37 31.25 23.57
CA ALA A 454 -10.64 31.73 24.92
C ALA A 454 -11.47 33.03 24.96
N GLN A 455 -11.46 33.80 23.87
CA GLN A 455 -12.25 35.02 23.71
C GLN A 455 -13.61 34.77 23.05
N GLY A 456 -13.95 33.51 22.73
CA GLY A 456 -15.18 33.13 22.02
C GLY A 456 -15.23 33.62 20.57
N LEU A 457 -14.07 34.01 20.01
CA LEU A 457 -13.94 34.43 18.62
C LEU A 457 -13.85 33.18 17.75
N ALA A 458 -14.98 32.62 17.36
CA ALA A 458 -15.02 31.61 16.30
C ALA A 458 -14.57 32.25 14.97
N ASP A 459 -13.87 31.49 14.14
CA ASP A 459 -13.42 31.88 12.80
C ASP A 459 -14.49 32.71 12.07
N THR A 460 -14.38 34.04 12.12
CA THR A 460 -15.09 34.90 11.19
C THR A 460 -14.44 34.61 9.84
N GLY A 461 -15.06 33.75 9.05
CA GLY A 461 -14.63 33.29 7.72
C GLY A 461 -14.51 34.38 6.65
N THR A 462 -14.17 35.60 7.06
CA THR A 462 -13.79 36.73 6.22
C THR A 462 -12.36 37.13 6.56
N SER A 463 -11.43 36.38 5.99
CA SER A 463 -10.11 36.91 5.67
C SER A 463 -9.86 36.61 4.21
N ASP A 464 -9.98 37.65 3.38
CA ASP A 464 -9.44 37.73 2.02
C ASP A 464 -7.90 37.60 2.07
N THR A 465 -7.40 36.43 2.44
CA THR A 465 -5.97 36.13 2.48
C THR A 465 -5.67 34.92 1.61
N ASN A 466 -5.66 35.19 0.31
CA ASN A 466 -4.79 34.52 -0.66
C ASN A 466 -3.29 34.84 -0.38
N SER A 467 -2.88 34.93 0.87
CA SER A 467 -1.47 35.05 1.25
C SER A 467 -1.03 33.70 1.79
N SER A 468 -0.18 33.01 1.04
CA SER A 468 0.53 31.79 1.48
C SER A 468 1.34 31.97 2.77
N ASP A 469 1.42 33.18 3.31
CA ASP A 469 2.21 33.58 4.47
C ASP A 469 1.53 33.35 5.83
N THR A 470 0.24 33.02 5.89
CA THR A 470 -0.48 32.80 7.17
C THR A 470 -0.36 31.37 7.69
N VAL A 471 -0.11 30.40 6.82
CA VAL A 471 0.00 28.98 7.20
C VAL A 471 1.47 28.62 7.37
N PRO A 472 1.92 28.19 8.57
CA PRO A 472 3.30 27.80 8.77
C PRO A 472 3.73 26.69 7.80
N PRO A 473 5.01 26.68 7.39
CA PRO A 473 5.50 25.73 6.40
C PRO A 473 5.40 24.28 6.88
N ARG A 474 5.16 23.37 5.94
CA ARG A 474 5.21 21.92 6.19
C ARG A 474 6.63 21.47 6.50
N TYR A 475 6.76 20.45 7.33
CA TYR A 475 8.03 19.80 7.59
C TYR A 475 8.45 18.91 6.42
N LEU A 476 9.75 18.64 6.33
CA LEU A 476 10.44 17.78 5.39
C LEU A 476 11.41 16.88 6.18
N LEU A 477 11.88 15.80 5.55
CA LEU A 477 12.92 14.92 6.13
C LEU A 477 14.15 15.71 6.62
N ALA A 478 14.55 16.76 5.89
CA ALA A 478 15.71 17.59 6.23
C ALA A 478 15.54 18.42 7.51
N ASP A 479 14.31 18.57 8.03
CA ASP A 479 14.03 19.30 9.26
C ASP A 479 14.23 18.44 10.53
N PHE A 480 14.34 17.12 10.39
CA PHE A 480 14.49 16.18 11.48
C PHE A 480 15.94 15.69 11.62
N LEU A 481 16.34 15.37 12.85
CA LEU A 481 17.67 14.81 13.11
C LEU A 481 17.81 13.37 12.59
N ARG A 482 16.72 12.59 12.59
CA ARG A 482 16.70 11.21 12.09
C ARG A 482 15.55 10.94 11.12
N PRO A 483 15.74 10.04 10.13
CA PRO A 483 14.66 9.59 9.26
C PRO A 483 13.49 8.92 9.99
N SER A 484 13.77 8.17 11.06
CA SER A 484 12.72 7.54 11.88
C SER A 484 11.82 8.57 12.57
N TYR A 485 12.37 9.70 13.03
CA TYR A 485 11.55 10.78 13.60
C TYR A 485 10.61 11.38 12.55
N TRP A 486 11.12 11.64 11.34
CA TRP A 486 10.29 12.08 10.22
C TRP A 486 9.21 11.05 9.85
N ARG A 487 9.54 9.76 9.84
CA ARG A 487 8.58 8.67 9.58
C ARG A 487 7.42 8.69 10.58
N LEU A 488 7.71 8.92 11.86
CA LEU A 488 6.73 8.93 12.94
C LEU A 488 5.94 10.26 13.03
N ARG A 489 6.50 11.37 12.55
CA ARG A 489 5.90 12.72 12.70
C ARG A 489 5.27 13.27 11.42
N GLY A 490 5.87 12.97 10.27
CA GLY A 490 5.40 13.36 8.95
C GLY A 490 5.35 14.87 8.71
N LYS A 491 4.72 15.26 7.61
CA LYS A 491 4.68 16.65 7.09
C LYS A 491 4.05 17.69 8.03
N PHE A 492 3.27 17.24 9.01
CA PHE A 492 2.56 18.09 9.98
C PHE A 492 3.04 17.87 11.41
N ASP A 493 4.09 17.07 11.60
CA ASP A 493 4.67 16.80 12.92
C ASP A 493 3.68 16.19 13.95
N VAL A 494 2.72 15.41 13.44
CA VAL A 494 1.69 14.73 14.25
C VAL A 494 2.34 13.53 14.95
N PRO A 495 2.31 13.42 16.29
CA PRO A 495 2.86 12.27 17.00
C PRO A 495 2.23 10.95 16.55
N LYS A 496 3.07 9.98 16.17
CA LYS A 496 2.66 8.58 15.89
C LYS A 496 3.65 7.56 16.46
N GLU A 497 4.62 8.03 17.24
CA GLU A 497 5.52 7.17 17.98
C GLU A 497 4.79 6.41 19.09
N ARG A 498 5.27 5.20 19.39
CA ARG A 498 4.77 4.40 20.53
C ARG A 498 5.43 4.82 21.84
N PHE A 499 6.67 5.32 21.75
CA PHE A 499 7.47 5.70 22.91
C PHE A 499 8.06 7.10 22.75
N VAL A 500 8.22 7.80 23.87
CA VAL A 500 9.00 9.02 23.96
C VAL A 500 10.32 8.70 24.65
N SER A 501 11.41 9.30 24.20
CA SER A 501 12.70 9.15 24.89
C SER A 501 13.06 10.43 25.63
N PHE A 502 13.68 10.26 26.80
CA PHE A 502 14.20 11.34 27.64
C PHE A 502 15.73 11.35 27.70
N PRO A 503 16.45 11.39 26.56
CA PRO A 503 17.90 11.30 26.60
C PRO A 503 18.54 12.63 27.01
N SER A 504 19.74 12.53 27.59
CA SER A 504 20.67 13.65 27.77
C SER A 504 21.52 13.93 26.51
N ALA A 505 21.48 13.07 25.48
CA ALA A 505 22.27 13.22 24.23
C ALA A 505 21.61 12.59 22.98
N THR A 506 22.07 12.96 21.76
CA THR A 506 21.53 12.51 20.45
C THR A 506 22.01 11.12 20.00
N GLY A 507 22.58 10.31 20.90
CA GLY A 507 23.17 8.99 20.60
C GLY A 507 22.14 7.92 20.21
N PRO A 508 22.58 6.81 19.58
CA PRO A 508 21.69 5.68 19.28
C PRO A 508 21.05 5.13 20.56
N LEU A 509 19.91 4.44 20.42
CA LEU A 509 19.23 3.83 21.56
C LEU A 509 20.16 2.80 22.23
N SER A 510 20.22 2.82 23.56
CA SER A 510 21.03 1.92 24.39
C SER A 510 20.20 1.33 25.52
N SER A 511 20.74 0.34 26.22
CA SER A 511 20.12 -0.23 27.43
C SER A 511 19.86 0.81 28.52
N SER A 512 20.68 1.86 28.60
CA SER A 512 20.52 2.96 29.57
C SER A 512 19.58 4.06 29.10
N THR A 513 19.10 4.03 27.85
CA THR A 513 18.20 5.09 27.36
C THR A 513 16.86 5.00 28.06
N VAL A 514 16.46 6.11 28.70
CA VAL A 514 15.17 6.24 29.38
C VAL A 514 14.07 6.53 28.37
N LEU A 515 13.03 5.71 28.41
CA LEU A 515 11.82 5.81 27.61
C LEU A 515 10.61 6.09 28.50
N GLY A 516 9.58 6.65 27.91
CA GLY A 516 8.23 6.72 28.44
C GLY A 516 7.22 6.29 27.39
N TRP A 517 6.01 6.01 27.85
CA TRP A 517 4.92 5.64 26.96
C TRP A 517 4.31 6.87 26.31
N ALA A 518 4.15 6.84 24.98
CA ALA A 518 3.55 7.96 24.26
C ALA A 518 2.04 8.11 24.56
N GLY A 519 1.40 7.07 25.09
CA GLY A 519 -0.01 7.08 25.49
C GLY A 519 -0.32 7.83 26.78
N TRP A 520 0.69 8.26 27.54
CA TRP A 520 0.49 9.15 28.69
C TRP A 520 -0.13 10.49 28.27
N SER A 521 -1.08 10.96 29.07
CA SER A 521 -1.56 12.34 29.04
C SER A 521 -0.41 13.33 29.28
N SER A 522 -0.62 14.60 28.89
CA SER A 522 0.37 15.65 29.13
C SER A 522 0.72 15.78 30.62
N ARG A 523 -0.26 15.58 31.52
CA ARG A 523 -0.07 15.64 32.98
C ARG A 523 0.75 14.46 33.50
N GLU A 524 0.41 13.25 33.09
CA GLU A 524 1.18 12.06 33.46
C GLU A 524 2.63 12.14 32.96
N ARG A 525 2.82 12.62 31.73
CA ARG A 525 4.16 12.82 31.16
C ARG A 525 4.95 13.89 31.90
N ALA A 526 4.31 14.98 32.32
CA ALA A 526 4.94 16.01 33.15
C ALA A 526 5.35 15.45 34.52
N SER A 527 4.52 14.62 35.15
CA SER A 527 4.84 13.92 36.41
C SER A 527 6.10 13.07 36.25
N ALA A 528 6.14 12.20 35.25
CA ALA A 528 7.30 11.34 34.99
C ALA A 528 8.59 12.15 34.74
N VAL A 529 8.50 13.32 34.10
CA VAL A 529 9.65 14.21 33.87
C VAL A 529 10.13 14.86 35.17
N LEU A 530 9.24 15.18 36.10
CA LEU A 530 9.60 15.71 37.42
C LEU A 530 10.38 14.66 38.23
N ASP A 531 9.96 13.39 38.23
CA ASP A 531 10.70 12.32 38.93
C ASP A 531 12.10 12.11 38.34
N LEU A 532 12.22 12.21 37.01
CA LEU A 532 13.52 12.17 36.34
C LEU A 532 14.39 13.37 36.75
N LEU A 533 13.81 14.58 36.85
CA LEU A 533 14.53 15.77 37.31
C LEU A 533 15.02 15.63 38.75
N GLU A 534 14.23 15.07 39.66
CA GLU A 534 14.65 14.81 41.04
C GLU A 534 15.83 13.83 41.11
N THR A 535 15.81 12.82 40.24
CA THR A 535 16.91 11.85 40.12
C THR A 535 18.19 12.49 39.54
N GLU A 536 18.08 13.29 38.47
CA GLU A 536 19.21 13.93 37.79
C GLU A 536 19.82 15.09 38.59
N THR A 537 19.01 15.88 39.29
CA THR A 537 19.49 16.99 40.15
C THR A 537 20.22 16.51 41.39
N SER A 538 20.08 15.24 41.74
CA SER A 538 20.87 14.56 42.76
C SER A 538 22.27 14.15 42.28
N THR A 539 22.63 14.43 41.02
CA THR A 539 23.95 14.12 40.42
C THR A 539 24.85 15.36 40.31
N ASP A 540 26.18 15.17 40.25
CA ASP A 540 27.17 16.26 40.11
C ASP A 540 27.18 16.95 38.72
N ARG A 541 26.16 16.75 37.88
CA ARG A 541 26.11 17.20 36.47
C ARG A 541 24.78 17.90 36.13
N PRO A 542 24.52 19.10 36.65
CA PRO A 542 23.25 19.81 36.49
C PRO A 542 22.89 20.12 35.01
N GLU A 543 23.87 20.18 34.11
CA GLU A 543 23.65 20.36 32.68
C GLU A 543 22.83 19.22 32.03
N GLN A 544 22.80 18.03 32.64
CA GLN A 544 22.02 16.89 32.15
C GLN A 544 20.51 17.08 32.37
N ALA A 545 20.12 17.99 33.26
CA ALA A 545 18.73 18.36 33.48
C ALA A 545 18.15 19.28 32.38
N LEU A 546 19.00 19.93 31.54
CA LEU A 546 18.54 20.90 30.55
C LEU A 546 17.51 20.33 29.55
N PRO A 547 17.71 19.14 28.95
CA PRO A 547 16.70 18.54 28.09
C PRO A 547 15.37 18.28 28.81
N LEU A 548 15.42 17.84 30.08
CA LEU A 548 14.22 17.58 30.89
C LEU A 548 13.46 18.87 31.23
N LEU A 549 14.18 19.96 31.54
CA LEU A 549 13.57 21.28 31.73
C LEU A 549 12.93 21.81 30.44
N SER A 550 13.57 21.60 29.28
CA SER A 550 12.97 21.93 27.97
C SER A 550 11.68 21.14 27.75
N VAL A 551 11.67 19.85 28.07
CA VAL A 551 10.49 19.00 27.99
C VAL A 551 9.36 19.55 28.87
N LEU A 552 9.66 19.89 30.12
CA LEU A 552 8.66 20.42 31.05
C LEU A 552 8.05 21.72 30.49
N ALA A 553 8.88 22.64 30.00
CA ALA A 553 8.42 23.88 29.37
C ALA A 553 7.52 23.65 28.14
N GLU A 554 7.82 22.63 27.32
CA GLU A 554 6.99 22.24 26.17
C GLU A 554 5.64 21.63 26.59
N LEU A 555 5.56 20.97 27.75
CA LEU A 555 4.36 20.29 28.25
C LEU A 555 3.41 21.22 29.01
N LEU A 556 3.92 22.22 29.73
CA LEU A 556 3.14 23.12 30.60
C LEU A 556 1.88 23.74 29.96
N PRO A 557 1.89 24.19 28.68
CA PRO A 557 0.68 24.72 28.07
C PRO A 557 -0.46 23.72 27.99
N TRP A 558 -0.14 22.42 27.87
CA TRP A 558 -1.11 21.36 27.64
C TRP A 558 -1.60 20.70 28.93
N THR A 559 -0.85 20.83 30.04
CA THR A 559 -1.26 20.27 31.34
C THR A 559 -2.41 21.03 31.97
N THR A 560 -2.60 22.30 31.61
CA THR A 560 -3.66 23.18 32.13
C THR A 560 -4.95 23.13 31.32
N GLU A 561 -4.91 22.59 30.10
CA GLU A 561 -6.08 22.49 29.21
C GLU A 561 -6.92 21.24 29.48
N SER A 562 -6.31 20.13 29.90
CA SER A 562 -7.05 18.88 30.21
C SER A 562 -8.09 19.05 31.33
N GLU A 563 -7.91 20.04 32.22
CA GLU A 563 -8.88 20.36 33.28
C GLU A 563 -10.18 20.96 32.70
N ASN A 564 -10.15 21.62 31.55
CA ASN A 564 -11.36 22.18 30.91
C ASN A 564 -12.15 21.17 30.06
N GLU A 565 -11.57 20.01 29.78
CA GLU A 565 -12.21 18.96 28.96
C GLU A 565 -12.89 17.89 29.83
N GLU A 566 -12.30 17.54 30.99
CA GLU A 566 -12.97 16.72 32.01
C GLU A 566 -14.19 17.44 32.62
N ASP A 567 -14.11 18.76 32.85
CA ASP A 567 -15.21 19.55 33.43
C ASP A 567 -16.42 19.71 32.47
N ARG A 568 -16.24 19.46 31.17
CA ARG A 568 -17.32 19.46 30.17
C ARG A 568 -18.05 18.12 30.05
N THR A 569 -17.52 17.06 30.65
CA THR A 569 -18.16 15.74 30.71
C THR A 569 -18.96 15.50 31.99
N THR A 570 -18.97 16.46 32.90
CA THR A 570 -19.76 16.48 34.14
C THR A 570 -20.73 17.65 34.15
N ASP A 571 -21.74 17.61 33.29
CA ASP A 571 -23.02 18.26 33.55
C ASP A 571 -24.13 17.25 33.20
N PRO A 572 -25.12 17.01 34.09
CA PRO A 572 -26.02 15.85 34.05
C PRO A 572 -27.01 15.80 32.89
#